data_AF-A0A0A0LKZ4-F1
#
_entry.id   AF-A0A0A0LKZ4-F1
#
_cell.length_a   1.000
_cell.length_b   1.000
_cell.length_c   1.000
_cell.angle_alpha   90.00
_cell.angle_beta   90.00
_cell.angle_gamma   90.00
#
_symmetry.space_group_name_H-M   'P 1'
#
loop_
_entity.id
_entity.type
_entity.pdbx_description
1 polymer ?
#
loop_
_entity_poly.entity_id
_entity_poly.type
_entity_poly.pdbx_seq_one_letter_code
_entity_poly.pdbx_strand_id
1 'polypeptide(L)'
;MKQPLCCISHEFQRVALSHPGKIAVIHASGGVQLFRQLHGAGGGGEADDFFQGRATSSFPPMYEADRCFTYSQLLASVDSLSSRLLATVRGPQLNAPTAPRPGHFFNSTEF
;
A
#
# COMPACT_ATOMS: atom_id res chain seq x y z
N MET A 1 5.25 -11.84 28.29
CA MET A 1 5.48 -12.91 27.30
C MET A 1 5.34 -12.32 25.90
N LYS A 2 6.36 -12.40 25.04
CA LYS A 2 6.24 -11.99 23.63
C LYS A 2 5.49 -13.11 22.91
N GLN A 3 4.26 -12.85 22.46
CA GLN A 3 3.54 -13.82 21.65
C GLN A 3 4.33 -14.05 20.35
N PRO A 4 4.56 -15.31 19.95
CA PRO A 4 5.17 -15.60 18.66
C PRO A 4 4.30 -15.02 17.55
N LEU A 5 4.93 -14.41 16.56
CA LEU A 5 4.23 -13.81 15.44
C LEU A 5 3.59 -14.92 14.62
N CYS A 6 2.28 -14.87 14.44
CA CYS A 6 1.57 -15.94 13.76
C CYS A 6 1.62 -15.83 12.22
N CYS A 7 2.08 -14.71 11.66
CA CYS A 7 2.25 -14.54 10.22
C CYS A 7 3.15 -13.33 9.88
N ILE A 8 3.53 -13.24 8.60
CA ILE A 8 4.29 -12.11 8.06
C ILE A 8 3.59 -10.76 8.27
N SER A 9 2.26 -10.73 8.22
CA SER A 9 1.49 -9.49 8.42
C SER A 9 1.64 -8.94 9.83
N HIS A 10 1.62 -9.80 10.85
CA HIS A 10 1.88 -9.38 12.23
C HIS A 10 3.31 -8.91 12.43
N GLU A 11 4.27 -9.55 11.76
CA GLU A 11 5.67 -9.12 11.88
C GLU A 11 5.89 -7.76 11.22
N PHE A 12 5.34 -7.58 10.02
CA PHE A 12 5.34 -6.31 9.33
C PHE A 12 4.70 -5.21 10.19
N GLN A 13 3.51 -5.46 10.74
CA GLN A 13 2.79 -4.49 11.57
C GLN A 13 3.60 -4.14 12.83
N ARG A 14 4.19 -5.13 13.51
CA ARG A 14 5.04 -4.91 14.69
C ARG A 14 6.22 -4.00 14.36
N VAL A 15 6.95 -4.31 13.29
CA VAL A 15 8.14 -3.53 12.88
C VAL A 15 7.72 -2.13 12.45
N ALA A 16 6.64 -2.00 11.68
CA ALA A 16 6.15 -0.73 11.17
C ALA A 16 5.70 0.22 12.29
N LEU A 17 4.99 -0.30 13.30
CA LEU A 17 4.58 0.47 14.47
C LEU A 17 5.75 0.86 15.38
N SER A 18 6.81 0.03 15.44
CA SER A 18 7.98 0.31 16.27
C SER A 18 8.93 1.34 15.64
N HIS A 19 8.91 1.49 14.30
CA HIS A 19 9.83 2.37 13.56
C HIS A 19 9.11 3.20 12.48
N PRO A 20 8.07 3.99 12.84
CA PRO A 20 7.17 4.60 11.86
C PRO A 20 7.85 5.58 10.89
N GLY A 21 8.94 6.23 11.31
CA GLY A 21 9.70 7.19 10.50
C GLY A 21 10.83 6.58 9.66
N LYS A 22 11.14 5.29 9.82
CA LYS A 22 12.21 4.64 9.04
C LYS A 22 11.73 4.37 7.62
N ILE A 23 12.60 4.58 6.64
CA ILE A 23 12.33 4.28 5.23
C ILE A 23 12.14 2.77 5.08
N ALA A 24 10.99 2.39 4.52
CA ALA A 24 10.62 1.00 4.24
C ALA A 24 10.72 0.67 2.74
N VAL A 25 10.46 1.65 1.87
CA VAL A 25 10.46 1.47 0.41
C VAL A 25 11.13 2.67 -0.25
N ILE A 26 11.95 2.40 -1.26
CA ILE A 26 12.53 3.41 -2.15
C ILE A 26 11.99 3.11 -3.56
N HIS A 27 11.25 4.06 -4.11
CA HIS A 27 10.81 4.01 -5.49
C HIS A 27 11.86 4.71 -6.36
N ALA A 28 12.69 3.90 -7.02
CA ALA A 28 13.86 4.32 -7.81
C ALA A 28 13.48 5.04 -9.12
N SER A 29 12.77 6.15 -9.02
CA SER A 29 12.33 6.96 -10.17
C SER A 29 13.49 7.76 -10.78
N GLY A 30 14.53 8.05 -10.00
CA GLY A 30 15.69 8.81 -10.45
C GLY A 30 16.58 8.05 -11.42
N GLY A 31 16.64 6.71 -11.32
CA GLY A 31 17.40 5.88 -12.25
C GLY A 31 16.93 6.02 -13.70
N VAL A 32 15.62 6.13 -13.93
CA VAL A 32 15.03 6.34 -15.27
C VAL A 32 15.39 7.73 -15.82
N GLN A 33 15.40 8.75 -14.97
CA GLN A 33 15.76 10.10 -15.37
C GLN A 33 17.26 10.22 -15.69
N LEU A 34 18.11 9.56 -14.92
CA LEU A 34 19.56 9.50 -15.15
C LEU A 34 19.89 8.70 -16.42
N PHE A 35 19.22 7.57 -16.65
CA PHE A 35 19.35 6.80 -17.88
C PHE A 35 19.00 7.63 -19.13
N ARG A 36 17.93 8.44 -19.06
CA ARG A 36 17.56 9.35 -20.15
C ARG A 36 18.60 10.43 -20.42
N GLN A 37 19.27 10.93 -19.37
CA GLN A 37 20.34 11.92 -19.51
C GLN A 37 21.61 11.30 -20.11
N LEU A 38 21.98 10.08 -19.70
CA LEU A 38 23.09 9.32 -20.28
C LEU A 38 22.88 9.01 -21.76
N HIS A 39 21.67 8.63 -22.18
CA HIS A 39 21.37 8.37 -23.60
C HIS A 39 21.34 9.64 -24.47
N GLY A 40 21.15 10.83 -23.88
CA GLY A 40 21.23 12.11 -24.59
C GLY A 40 22.64 12.68 -24.68
N ALA A 41 23.54 12.28 -23.79
CA ALA A 41 24.95 12.68 -23.76
C ALA A 41 25.78 11.53 -24.33
N GLY A 42 25.98 11.47 -25.64
CA GLY A 42 26.70 10.37 -26.28
C GLY A 42 28.08 10.10 -25.65
N GLY A 43 28.37 8.84 -25.32
CA GLY A 43 29.72 8.39 -24.98
C GLY A 43 29.76 7.28 -23.94
N GLY A 44 30.14 6.07 -24.36
CA GLY A 44 30.38 4.93 -23.49
C GLY A 44 31.62 5.10 -22.61
N GLY A 45 31.54 4.61 -21.38
CA GLY A 45 32.71 4.37 -20.53
C GLY A 45 32.54 4.74 -19.05
N GLU A 46 31.80 5.82 -18.72
CA GLU A 46 31.79 6.41 -17.36
C GLU A 46 30.38 6.49 -16.73
N ALA A 47 29.52 5.52 -17.03
CA ALA A 47 28.20 5.46 -16.43
C ALA A 47 28.27 5.44 -14.89
N ASP A 48 29.17 4.66 -14.30
CA ASP A 48 29.23 4.42 -12.86
C ASP A 48 29.58 5.68 -12.04
N ASP A 49 30.60 6.43 -12.46
CA ASP A 49 31.00 7.70 -11.80
C ASP A 49 29.92 8.78 -11.94
N PHE A 50 29.24 8.80 -13.10
CA PHE A 50 28.10 9.69 -13.36
C PHE A 50 26.90 9.43 -12.43
N PHE A 51 26.62 8.16 -12.12
CA PHE A 51 25.58 7.81 -11.15
C PHE A 51 26.04 8.11 -9.71
N GLN A 52 27.29 7.79 -9.37
CA GLN A 52 27.80 7.94 -8.01
C GLN A 52 27.87 9.40 -7.56
N GLY A 53 28.25 10.33 -8.44
CA GLY A 53 28.27 11.77 -8.14
C GLY A 53 26.89 12.41 -7.93
N ARG A 54 25.80 11.71 -8.25
CA ARG A 54 24.41 12.20 -8.15
C ARG A 54 23.56 11.46 -7.13
N ALA A 55 24.16 10.49 -6.43
CA ALA A 55 23.53 9.84 -5.30
C ALA A 55 23.55 10.78 -4.08
N THR A 56 22.38 11.03 -3.52
CA THR A 56 22.16 11.80 -2.27
C THR A 56 22.47 10.99 -1.00
N SER A 57 22.53 9.66 -1.13
CA SER A 57 22.89 8.72 -0.06
C SER A 57 23.83 7.68 -0.65
N SER A 58 24.82 7.23 0.12
CA SER A 58 25.76 6.21 -0.32
C SER A 58 25.22 4.80 -0.16
N PHE A 59 24.33 4.53 0.82
CA PHE A 59 23.80 3.19 1.09
C PHE A 59 22.39 3.16 1.72
N PRO A 60 21.37 2.68 1.00
CA PRO A 60 21.36 2.42 -0.45
C PRO A 60 21.55 3.72 -1.24
N PRO A 61 22.06 3.65 -2.49
CA PRO A 61 22.12 4.79 -3.39
C PRO A 61 20.72 5.34 -3.62
N MET A 62 20.48 6.58 -3.18
CA MET A 62 19.24 7.31 -3.42
C MET A 62 19.53 8.48 -4.33
N TYR A 63 18.80 8.62 -5.42
CA TYR A 63 18.92 9.75 -6.34
C TYR A 63 17.91 10.84 -5.99
N GLU A 64 18.16 12.09 -6.37
CA GLU A 64 17.30 13.24 -6.02
C GLU A 64 15.83 13.07 -6.44
N ALA A 65 15.59 12.31 -7.52
CA ALA A 65 14.25 12.02 -8.01
C ALA A 65 13.62 10.73 -7.41
N ASP A 66 14.34 9.98 -6.58
CA ASP A 66 13.79 8.81 -5.90
C ASP A 66 12.78 9.23 -4.83
N ARG A 67 11.68 8.47 -4.74
CA ARG A 67 10.68 8.70 -3.70
C ARG A 67 10.85 7.69 -2.59
N CYS A 68 11.02 8.20 -1.37
CA CYS A 68 11.14 7.37 -0.18
C CYS A 68 9.81 7.33 0.56
N PHE A 69 9.42 6.13 1.00
CA PHE A 69 8.23 5.92 1.82
C PHE A 69 8.62 5.29 3.15
N THR A 70 8.09 5.86 4.21
CA THR A 70 8.31 5.39 5.59
C THR A 70 7.39 4.20 5.92
N TYR A 71 7.70 3.49 7.00
CA TYR A 71 6.84 2.42 7.51
C TYR A 71 5.42 2.90 7.81
N SER A 72 5.25 4.11 8.37
CA SER A 72 3.93 4.67 8.67
C SER A 72 3.08 4.91 7.41
N GLN A 73 3.70 5.46 6.36
CA GLN A 73 3.04 5.68 5.07
C GLN A 73 2.67 4.36 4.39
N LEU A 74 3.56 3.36 4.44
CA LEU A 74 3.32 2.05 3.86
C LEU A 74 2.19 1.32 4.60
N LEU A 75 2.19 1.34 5.93
CA LEU A 75 1.14 0.75 6.77
C LEU A 75 -0.22 1.39 6.47
N ALA A 76 -0.31 2.72 6.46
CA ALA A 76 -1.55 3.44 6.14
C ALA A 76 -2.07 3.11 4.73
N SER A 77 -1.17 2.92 3.76
CA SER A 77 -1.53 2.53 2.39
C SER A 77 -2.10 1.12 2.32
N VAL A 78 -1.48 0.16 3.04
CA VAL A 78 -1.95 -1.23 3.14
C VAL A 78 -3.30 -1.30 3.84
N ASP A 79 -3.47 -0.58 4.95
CA ASP A 79 -4.74 -0.53 5.70
C ASP A 79 -5.86 0.07 4.85
N SER A 80 -5.58 1.16 4.13
CA SER A 80 -6.53 1.80 3.21
C SER A 80 -6.93 0.87 2.06
N LEU A 81 -5.97 0.19 1.43
CA LEU A 81 -6.25 -0.76 0.36
C LEU A 81 -7.07 -1.95 0.85
N SER A 82 -6.67 -2.55 1.97
CA SER A 82 -7.36 -3.68 2.58
C SER A 82 -8.81 -3.34 2.94
N SER A 83 -9.02 -2.15 3.52
CA SER A 83 -10.36 -1.64 3.85
C SER A 83 -11.25 -1.49 2.61
N ARG A 84 -10.70 -0.93 1.52
CA ARG A 84 -11.44 -0.78 0.26
C ARG A 84 -11.79 -2.12 -0.38
N LEU A 85 -10.86 -3.08 -0.40
CA LEU A 85 -11.11 -4.42 -0.93
C LEU A 85 -12.19 -5.14 -0.11
N LEU A 86 -12.12 -5.06 1.22
CA LEU A 86 -13.14 -5.64 2.09
C LEU A 86 -14.51 -4.98 1.91
N ALA A 87 -14.57 -3.67 1.67
CA ALA A 87 -15.81 -2.98 1.37
C ALA A 87 -16.43 -3.46 0.05
N THR A 88 -15.61 -3.69 -0.98
CA THR A 88 -16.10 -4.26 -2.27
C THR A 88 -16.60 -5.69 -2.10
N VAL A 89 -15.88 -6.54 -1.36
CA VAL A 89 -16.26 -7.95 -1.14
C VAL A 89 -17.53 -8.08 -0.31
N ARG A 90 -17.73 -7.21 0.70
CA ARG A 90 -18.94 -7.20 1.52
C ARG A 90 -20.17 -6.69 0.77
N GLY A 91 -20.00 -6.20 -0.46
CA GLY A 91 -21.05 -5.59 -1.27
C GLY A 91 -21.61 -4.31 -0.64
N PRO A 92 -22.41 -3.54 -1.37
CA PRO A 92 -23.44 -2.75 -0.71
C PRO A 92 -24.23 -3.77 0.14
N GLN A 93 -24.38 -3.51 1.44
CA GLN A 93 -25.50 -4.07 2.17
C GLN A 93 -26.74 -3.58 1.40
N LEU A 94 -27.19 -4.36 0.42
CA LEU A 94 -28.52 -4.29 -0.14
C LEU A 94 -29.37 -4.43 1.09
N ASN A 95 -29.86 -3.28 1.58
CA ASN A 95 -30.90 -3.22 2.57
C ASN A 95 -31.94 -4.22 2.12
N ALA A 96 -31.99 -5.36 2.79
CA ALA A 96 -33.03 -6.33 2.52
C ALA A 96 -34.34 -5.56 2.69
N PRO A 97 -35.21 -5.49 1.67
CA PRO A 97 -36.59 -5.15 1.94
C PRO A 97 -37.06 -6.21 2.93
N THR A 98 -37.42 -5.78 4.14
CA THR A 98 -38.03 -6.60 5.18
C THR A 98 -38.99 -7.60 4.55
N ALA A 99 -38.71 -8.90 4.72
CA ALA A 99 -39.65 -9.95 4.39
C ALA A 99 -41.00 -9.64 5.07
N PRO A 100 -42.15 -9.86 4.38
CA PRO A 100 -43.45 -9.54 4.95
C PRO A 100 -43.66 -10.39 6.21
N ARG A 101 -44.09 -9.74 7.30
CA ARG A 101 -44.48 -10.42 8.53
C ARG A 101 -45.61 -11.42 8.22
N PRO A 102 -45.47 -12.71 8.55
CA PRO A 102 -46.59 -13.62 8.51
C PRO A 102 -47.43 -13.39 9.77
N GLY A 103 -48.60 -12.79 9.64
CA GLY A 103 -49.53 -12.73 10.77
C GLY A 103 -50.62 -11.69 10.67
N HIS A 104 -51.83 -12.23 10.48
CA HIS A 104 -53.14 -11.74 10.92
C HIS A 104 -54.03 -10.95 9.96
N PHE A 105 -55.30 -11.40 9.99
CA PHE A 105 -56.56 -10.89 9.47
C PHE A 105 -57.01 -11.49 8.13
N PHE A 106 -58.22 -12.03 7.96
CA PHE A 106 -59.41 -12.18 8.84
C PHE A 106 -60.23 -13.35 8.23
N ASN A 107 -60.79 -14.25 9.04
CA ASN A 107 -61.88 -15.12 8.58
C ASN A 107 -63.11 -14.24 8.38
N SER A 108 -63.62 -14.18 7.15
CA SER A 108 -65.01 -13.80 6.89
C SER A 108 -65.67 -14.90 6.08
N THR A 109 -66.51 -15.64 6.78
CA THR A 109 -67.61 -16.44 6.27
C THR A 109 -68.52 -15.52 5.45
N GLU A 110 -68.78 -15.83 4.19
CA GLU A 110 -69.92 -15.28 3.46
C GLU A 110 -70.77 -16.44 2.90
N PHE A 111 -72.04 -16.40 3.33
CA PHE A 111 -73.29 -17.01 2.83
C PHE A 111 -73.30 -18.43 2.24
#